data_AF-A0A0J7KV84-F1
#
_entry.id   AF-A0A0J7KV84-F1
#
_cell.length_a   1.000
_cell.length_b   1.000
_cell.length_c   1.000
_cell.angle_alpha   90.00
_cell.angle_beta   90.00
_cell.angle_gamma   90.00
#
_symmetry.space_group_name_H-M   'P 1'
#
loop_
_entity.id
_entity.type
_entity.pdbx_description
1 polymer ?
#
loop_
_entity_poly.entity_id
_entity_poly.type
_entity_poly.pdbx_seq_one_letter_code
_entity_poly.pdbx_strand_id
1 'polypeptide(L)'
;MFVIGVTAGLAWELPHRNTVPYRKPAEVYHRRSRRELYRKVELMLRTQEKNGKACVLKAICKAAGRRREDVGKGSFLEEILHATFTLPGGHYDIDPMTEYERTYHLGENCDEMHAKCPDVF
;
A
#
# COMPACT_ATOMS: atom_id res chain seq x y z
N MET A 1 25.25 -25.76 -29.94
CA MET A 1 23.83 -25.33 -30.02
C MET A 1 23.27 -25.01 -28.62
N PHE A 2 23.82 -24.03 -27.90
CA PHE A 2 23.23 -23.55 -26.63
C PHE A 2 22.98 -22.03 -26.63
N VAL A 3 23.50 -21.31 -27.62
CA VAL A 3 23.45 -19.84 -27.68
C VAL A 3 22.09 -19.32 -28.13
N ILE A 4 21.34 -20.08 -28.93
CA ILE A 4 20.03 -19.70 -29.46
C ILE A 4 18.97 -19.60 -28.34
N GLY A 5 19.10 -20.43 -27.29
CA GLY A 5 18.17 -20.43 -26.16
C GLY A 5 18.31 -19.21 -25.24
N VAL A 6 19.54 -18.69 -25.08
CA VAL A 6 19.81 -17.56 -24.17
C VAL A 6 19.37 -16.23 -24.78
N THR A 7 19.48 -16.07 -26.09
CA THR A 7 19.06 -14.83 -26.78
C THR A 7 17.55 -14.63 -26.80
N ALA A 8 16.76 -15.72 -26.83
CA ALA A 8 15.30 -15.63 -26.83
C ALA A 8 14.73 -15.06 -25.52
N GLY A 9 15.37 -15.37 -24.37
CA GLY A 9 14.96 -14.83 -23.06
C GLY A 9 15.31 -13.35 -22.84
N LEU A 10 16.37 -12.86 -23.50
CA LEU A 10 16.81 -11.46 -23.43
C LEU A 10 16.11 -10.57 -24.48
N ALA A 11 15.61 -11.15 -25.56
CA ALA A 11 14.90 -10.45 -26.64
C ALA A 11 13.37 -10.46 -26.47
N TRP A 12 12.85 -10.98 -25.35
CA TRP A 12 11.44 -10.84 -25.02
C TRP A 12 11.16 -9.39 -24.63
N GLU A 13 10.73 -8.60 -25.61
CA GLU A 13 10.26 -7.24 -25.37
C GLU A 13 9.11 -7.31 -24.37
N LEU A 14 9.28 -6.66 -23.21
CA LEU A 14 8.19 -6.52 -22.26
C LEU A 14 7.02 -5.84 -22.99
N PRO A 15 5.83 -6.46 -23.03
CA PRO A 15 4.68 -5.85 -23.70
C PRO A 15 4.30 -4.56 -22.97
N HIS A 16 4.69 -3.43 -23.56
CA HIS A 16 4.41 -2.08 -23.08
C HIS A 16 2.91 -1.73 -23.19
N ARG A 17 2.16 -2.43 -24.05
CA ARG A 17 0.71 -2.25 -24.19
C ARG A 17 -0.06 -3.46 -23.69
N ASN A 18 -1.28 -3.22 -23.22
CA ASN A 18 -2.27 -4.20 -22.73
C ASN A 18 -2.54 -5.34 -23.73
N THR A 19 -1.61 -6.27 -23.90
CA THR A 19 -1.72 -7.44 -24.80
C THR A 19 -2.57 -8.56 -24.21
N VAL A 20 -2.97 -8.44 -22.95
CA VAL A 20 -3.75 -9.45 -22.22
C VAL A 20 -5.17 -8.93 -22.03
N PRO A 21 -6.19 -9.53 -22.68
CA PRO A 21 -7.56 -9.01 -22.74
C PRO A 21 -8.28 -8.97 -21.38
N TYR A 22 -7.74 -9.65 -20.37
CA TYR A 22 -8.27 -9.69 -19.00
C TYR A 22 -7.33 -9.09 -17.96
N ARG A 23 -6.27 -8.36 -18.36
CA ARG A 23 -5.36 -7.75 -17.38
C ARG A 23 -6.07 -6.61 -16.68
N LYS A 24 -6.34 -6.78 -15.38
CA LYS A 24 -6.74 -5.66 -14.52
C LYS A 24 -5.65 -4.58 -14.59
N PRO A 25 -6.03 -3.28 -14.49
CA PRO A 25 -5.04 -2.21 -14.43
C PRO A 25 -3.98 -2.51 -13.36
N ALA A 26 -2.71 -2.22 -13.63
CA ALA A 26 -1.62 -2.48 -12.69
C ALA A 26 -1.90 -1.86 -11.31
N GLU A 27 -2.56 -0.70 -11.30
CA GLU A 27 -3.08 -0.02 -10.11
C GLU A 27 -3.94 -0.92 -9.22
N VAL A 28 -4.89 -1.67 -9.78
CA VAL A 28 -5.77 -2.59 -9.04
C VAL A 28 -4.95 -3.71 -8.40
N TYR A 29 -3.95 -4.23 -9.12
CA TYR A 29 -3.05 -5.26 -8.59
C TYR A 29 -2.22 -4.72 -7.41
N HIS A 30 -1.58 -3.56 -7.58
CA HIS A 30 -0.77 -2.94 -6.51
C HIS A 30 -1.61 -2.61 -5.28
N ARG A 31 -2.83 -2.11 -5.48
CA ARG A 31 -3.75 -1.82 -4.38
C ARG A 31 -4.15 -3.07 -3.59
N ARG A 32 -4.49 -4.16 -4.27
CA ARG A 32 -4.79 -5.46 -3.62
C ARG A 32 -3.58 -6.00 -2.84
N SER A 33 -2.39 -5.91 -3.44
CA SER A 33 -1.15 -6.32 -2.77
C SER A 33 -0.88 -5.51 -1.49
N ARG A 34 -1.10 -4.19 -1.51
CA ARG A 34 -0.98 -3.32 -0.32
C ARG A 34 -1.99 -3.72 0.77
N ARG A 35 -3.23 -4.04 0.43
CA ARG A 35 -4.22 -4.53 1.41
C ARG A 35 -3.80 -5.83 2.07
N GLU A 36 -3.22 -6.75 1.29
CA GLU A 36 -2.69 -8.00 1.83
C GLU A 36 -1.52 -7.75 2.79
N LEU A 37 -0.63 -6.81 2.44
CA LEU A 37 0.45 -6.36 3.32
C LEU A 37 -0.12 -5.81 4.64
N TYR A 38 -1.10 -4.90 4.59
CA TYR A 38 -1.73 -4.33 5.78
C TYR A 38 -2.32 -5.40 6.67
N ARG A 39 -3.04 -6.37 6.10
CA ARG A 39 -3.56 -7.52 6.86
C ARG A 39 -2.46 -8.31 7.56
N LYS A 40 -1.30 -8.50 6.92
CA LYS A 40 -0.15 -9.17 7.57
C LYS A 40 0.43 -8.33 8.71
N VAL A 41 0.51 -7.01 8.54
CA VAL A 41 0.96 -6.08 9.59
C VAL A 41 -0.02 -6.08 10.76
N GLU A 42 -1.34 -6.09 10.52
CA GLU A 42 -2.34 -6.22 11.58
C GLU A 42 -2.15 -7.49 12.40
N LEU A 43 -1.95 -8.62 11.72
CA LEU A 43 -1.70 -9.90 12.39
C LEU A 43 -0.41 -9.86 13.20
N MET A 44 0.67 -9.32 12.64
CA MET A 44 1.93 -9.12 13.36
C MET A 44 1.74 -8.27 14.61
N LEU A 45 1.08 -7.12 14.51
CA LEU A 45 0.83 -6.24 15.66
C LEU A 45 -0.09 -6.88 16.70
N ARG A 46 -1.05 -7.70 16.26
CA ARG A 46 -1.90 -8.48 17.17
C ARG A 46 -1.09 -9.49 17.99
N THR A 47 -0.01 -10.07 17.44
CA THR A 47 0.87 -10.95 18.22
C THR A 47 1.68 -10.22 19.29
N GLN A 48 1.79 -8.89 19.21
CA GLN A 48 2.42 -8.03 20.22
C GLN A 48 1.40 -7.48 21.25
N GLU A 49 0.22 -8.09 21.36
CA GLU A 49 -0.88 -7.64 22.22
C GLU A 49 -1.40 -6.22 21.93
N LYS A 50 -1.10 -5.70 20.73
CA LYS A 50 -1.60 -4.39 20.28
C LYS A 50 -2.88 -4.54 19.46
N ASN A 51 -3.65 -3.45 19.39
CA ASN A 51 -4.79 -3.37 18.47
C ASN A 51 -4.29 -3.18 17.03
N GLY A 52 -3.87 -4.26 16.38
CA GLY A 52 -3.18 -4.22 15.10
C GLY A 52 -3.92 -3.47 14.00
N LYS A 53 -5.25 -3.64 13.95
CA LYS A 53 -6.11 -2.90 13.01
C LYS A 53 -6.08 -1.39 13.26
N ALA A 54 -6.25 -0.97 14.52
CA ALA A 54 -6.19 0.44 14.87
C ALA A 54 -4.82 1.07 14.56
N CYS A 55 -3.74 0.33 14.80
CA CYS A 55 -2.38 0.80 14.51
C CYS A 55 -2.12 0.97 13.00
N VAL A 56 -2.62 0.06 12.17
CA VAL A 56 -2.53 0.19 10.70
C VAL A 56 -3.35 1.39 10.22
N LEU A 57 -4.57 1.56 10.71
CA LEU A 57 -5.40 2.72 10.37
C LEU A 57 -4.78 4.04 10.82
N LYS A 58 -4.16 4.08 12.00
CA LYS A 58 -3.36 5.22 12.48
C LYS A 58 -2.20 5.54 11.54
N ALA A 59 -1.45 4.53 11.10
CA ALA A 59 -0.34 4.72 10.17
C ALA A 59 -0.82 5.27 8.80
N ILE A 60 -1.97 4.79 8.33
CA ILE A 60 -2.63 5.30 7.12
C ILE A 60 -3.05 6.77 7.30
N CYS A 61 -3.66 7.14 8.42
CA CYS A 61 -3.99 8.53 8.73
C CYS A 61 -2.76 9.44 8.74
N LYS A 62 -1.66 8.98 9.37
CA LYS A 62 -0.38 9.71 9.40
C LYS A 62 0.21 9.89 8.00
N ALA A 63 0.10 8.89 7.13
CA ALA A 63 0.54 8.98 5.75
C ALA A 63 -0.37 9.91 4.91
N ALA A 64 -1.69 9.88 5.13
CA ALA A 64 -2.65 10.71 4.42
C ALA A 64 -2.53 12.20 4.77
N GLY A 65 -2.29 12.51 6.05
CA GLY A 65 -2.19 13.88 6.56
C GLY A 65 -0.86 14.57 6.26
N ARG A 66 0.15 13.86 5.73
CA ARG A 66 1.45 14.44 5.48
C ARG A 66 1.42 15.34 4.24
N ARG A 67 1.86 16.59 4.40
CA ARG A 67 1.98 17.54 3.28
C ARG A 67 3.11 17.11 2.37
N ARG A 68 2.95 17.34 1.06
CA ARG A 68 3.96 17.01 0.05
C ARG A 68 5.30 17.69 0.31
N GLU A 69 5.29 18.90 0.85
CA GLU A 69 6.49 19.65 1.24
C GLU A 69 7.26 19.02 2.40
N ASP A 70 6.63 18.15 3.19
CA ASP A 70 7.24 17.52 4.35
C ASP A 70 7.76 16.11 4.05
N VAL A 71 7.49 15.58 2.85
CA VAL A 71 8.01 14.28 2.37
C VAL A 71 9.50 14.40 2.08
N GLY A 72 10.29 13.47 2.61
CA GLY A 72 11.76 13.47 2.53
C GLY A 72 12.48 14.26 3.62
N LYS A 73 11.75 14.95 4.50
CA LYS A 73 12.32 15.66 5.67
C LYS A 73 12.35 14.82 6.95
N GLY A 74 11.68 13.66 6.96
CA GLY A 74 11.56 12.80 8.11
C GLY A 74 12.76 11.87 8.28
N SER A 75 12.72 11.04 9.31
CA SER A 75 13.70 9.96 9.47
C SER A 75 13.56 8.92 8.34
N PHE A 76 14.61 8.14 8.09
CA PHE A 76 14.56 7.05 7.09
C PHE A 76 13.37 6.11 7.31
N LEU A 77 13.13 5.71 8.56
CA LEU A 77 12.02 4.84 8.91
C LEU A 77 10.67 5.53 8.68
N GLU A 78 10.56 6.82 8.98
CA GLU A 78 9.34 7.60 8.76
C GLU A 78 8.99 7.73 7.27
N GLU A 79 9.99 7.92 6.40
CA GLU A 79 9.79 7.95 4.95
C GLU A 79 9.39 6.58 4.39
N ILE A 80 10.01 5.49 4.89
CA ILE A 80 9.59 4.13 4.53
C ILE A 80 8.13 3.92 4.92
N LEU A 81 7.78 4.23 6.16
CA LEU A 81 6.42 4.06 6.67
C LEU A 81 5.44 4.89 5.84
N HIS A 82 5.75 6.16 5.58
CA HIS A 82 4.95 6.98 4.68
C HIS A 82 4.76 6.30 3.33
N ALA A 83 5.82 5.91 2.62
CA ALA A 83 5.72 5.27 1.30
C ALA A 83 4.92 3.95 1.31
N THR A 84 5.04 3.16 2.38
CA THR A 84 4.28 1.91 2.54
C THR A 84 2.80 2.14 2.78
N PHE A 85 2.43 3.16 3.55
CA PHE A 85 1.03 3.44 3.93
C PHE A 85 0.33 4.49 3.05
N THR A 86 1.04 5.17 2.14
CA THR A 86 0.45 6.01 1.09
C THR A 86 -0.36 5.15 0.13
N LEU A 87 -1.66 5.45 0.01
CA LEU A 87 -2.55 4.79 -0.94
C LEU A 87 -2.78 5.72 -2.15
N PRO A 88 -2.50 5.26 -3.38
CA PRO A 88 -2.94 5.98 -4.55
C PRO A 88 -4.47 5.90 -4.67
N GLY A 89 -5.07 6.89 -5.31
CA GLY A 89 -6.43 6.73 -5.82
C GLY A 89 -6.51 5.59 -6.84
N GLY A 90 -7.71 5.27 -7.31
CA GLY A 90 -7.83 4.32 -8.41
C GLY A 90 -9.26 4.06 -8.86
N HIS A 91 -9.40 3.11 -9.78
CA HIS A 91 -10.68 2.75 -10.38
C HIS A 91 -11.53 1.91 -9.41
N TYR A 92 -12.36 2.58 -8.61
CA TYR A 92 -13.22 1.95 -7.61
C TYR A 92 -14.37 1.11 -8.20
N ASP A 93 -14.70 1.30 -9.47
CA ASP A 93 -15.71 0.50 -10.18
C ASP A 93 -15.28 -0.97 -10.36
N ILE A 94 -13.97 -1.21 -10.47
CA ILE A 94 -13.38 -2.54 -10.70
C ILE A 94 -12.95 -3.19 -9.37
N ASP A 95 -12.60 -2.38 -8.39
CA ASP A 95 -12.11 -2.80 -7.08
C ASP A 95 -12.63 -1.86 -5.98
N PRO A 96 -13.63 -2.32 -5.20
CA PRO A 96 -14.37 -1.44 -4.30
C PRO A 96 -13.49 -0.90 -3.17
N MET A 97 -13.92 0.23 -2.60
CA MET A 97 -13.23 0.88 -1.49
C MET A 97 -13.37 0.08 -0.20
N THR A 98 -12.23 -0.27 0.41
CA THR A 98 -12.14 -0.87 1.74
C THR A 98 -12.01 0.21 2.80
N GLU A 99 -12.09 -0.21 4.07
CA GLU A 99 -11.90 0.67 5.22
C GLU A 99 -10.57 1.43 5.17
N TYR A 100 -9.47 0.79 4.74
CA TYR A 100 -8.18 1.45 4.60
C TYR A 100 -8.20 2.66 3.66
N GLU A 101 -8.87 2.53 2.52
CA GLU A 101 -8.96 3.64 1.56
C GLU A 101 -9.98 4.70 1.99
N ARG A 102 -11.06 4.31 2.69
CA ARG A 102 -11.97 5.27 3.33
C ARG A 102 -11.22 6.11 4.35
N THR A 103 -10.47 5.47 5.24
CA THR A 103 -9.65 6.19 6.23
C THR A 103 -8.61 7.09 5.56
N TYR A 104 -7.95 6.63 4.49
CA TYR A 104 -6.95 7.44 3.79
C TYR A 104 -7.55 8.66 3.07
N HIS A 105 -8.66 8.50 2.35
CA HIS A 105 -9.24 9.57 1.52
C HIS A 105 -10.24 10.45 2.26
N LEU A 106 -10.99 9.89 3.21
CA LEU A 106 -12.06 10.57 3.95
C LEU A 106 -11.64 10.96 5.37
N GLY A 107 -10.52 10.45 5.87
CA GLY A 107 -10.07 10.72 7.24
C GLY A 107 -10.97 10.11 8.32
N GLU A 108 -11.79 9.09 7.97
CA GLU A 108 -12.72 8.48 8.92
C GLU A 108 -11.98 7.85 10.12
N ASN A 109 -12.40 8.23 11.33
CA ASN A 109 -11.97 7.69 12.61
C ASN A 109 -10.48 7.86 12.96
N CYS A 110 -9.76 8.81 12.35
CA CYS A 110 -8.34 8.97 12.62
C CYS A 110 -8.04 9.22 14.11
N ASP A 111 -8.73 10.15 14.76
CA ASP A 111 -8.51 10.50 16.18
C ASP A 111 -8.75 9.30 17.12
N GLU A 112 -9.78 8.51 16.83
CA GLU A 112 -10.10 7.30 17.61
C GLU A 112 -9.00 6.23 17.46
N MET A 113 -8.45 6.07 16.26
CA MET A 113 -7.37 5.12 15.99
C MET A 113 -6.05 5.56 16.63
N HIS A 114 -5.80 6.87 16.72
CA HIS A 114 -4.68 7.43 17.47
C HIS A 114 -4.77 7.06 18.95
N ALA A 115 -5.96 7.17 19.57
CA ALA A 115 -6.17 6.80 20.97
C ALA A 115 -6.03 5.28 21.22
N LYS A 116 -6.50 4.44 20.29
CA LYS A 116 -6.44 2.97 20.40
C LYS A 116 -5.04 2.38 20.21
N CYS A 117 -4.10 3.14 19.65
CA CYS A 117 -2.74 2.67 19.40
C CYS A 117 -1.67 3.77 19.63
N PRO A 118 -1.32 4.09 20.89
CA PRO A 118 -0.33 5.11 21.20
C PRO A 118 1.10 4.71 20.79
N ASP A 119 1.53 3.49 21.11
CA ASP A 119 2.95 3.06 21.07
C ASP A 119 3.39 2.42 19.76
N VAL A 120 2.90 2.89 18.61
CA VAL A 120 3.28 2.37 17.29
C VAL A 120 3.54 3.54 16.34
N PHE A 121 4.77 3.53 15.80
CA PHE A 121 5.37 4.43 14.80
C PHE A 121 5.48 5.92 15.16
#